data_AF-A0A936ULW9-F1
#
_entry.id   AF-A0A936ULW9-F1
#
_cell.length_a   1.000
_cell.length_b   1.000
_cell.length_c   1.000
_cell.angle_alpha   90.00
_cell.angle_beta   90.00
_cell.angle_gamma   90.00
#
_symmetry.space_group_name_H-M   'P 1'
#
loop_
_entity.id
_entity.type
_entity.pdbx_description
1 polymer ?
#
loop_
_entity_poly.entity_id
_entity_poly.type
_entity_poly.pdbx_seq_one_letter_code
_entity_poly.pdbx_strand_id
1 'polypeptide(L)'
;MNLLLRAIGVFVLFSVAQLVRATHNEAGEILVCHTGGDSSLTYEITIITYTNPLSQADRPEFIVDWGDGTALDTIQRDSADEITIAGINTQRNLYIQTHVYPGPGVFTLQYIDPNRVANVVNIPGSVNVPMCVQTQIVISTAGNDCTPTFLNPPIQNACLGQVWTHNPGAYDTDGDSLSFEPKVCLGGDLNVPADGIGDPIPGYLFPDQVQPGANNQYSIDPVTGTITWDAPQLIGTYNIAFIVREWRSVNGHVGQHRLGGARHAGDRDPLQ
;
A
#
# COMPACT_ATOMS: atom_id res chain seq x y z
N MET A 1 53.73 14.93 13.83
CA MET A 1 52.79 13.98 14.45
C MET A 1 51.35 14.51 14.55
N ASN A 2 51.10 15.82 14.65
CA ASN A 2 49.73 16.37 14.83
C ASN A 2 48.86 16.52 13.57
N LEU A 3 49.45 16.54 12.37
CA LEU A 3 48.68 16.66 11.12
C LEU A 3 48.11 15.31 10.63
N LEU A 4 48.84 14.21 10.82
CA LEU A 4 48.36 12.87 10.46
C LEU A 4 47.16 12.43 11.33
N LEU A 5 47.22 12.71 12.64
CA LEU A 5 46.13 12.41 13.58
C LEU A 5 44.84 13.21 13.28
N ARG A 6 44.97 14.45 12.79
CA ARG A 6 43.82 15.27 12.35
C ARG A 6 43.21 14.78 11.04
N ALA A 7 44.05 14.33 10.10
CA ALA A 7 43.59 13.77 8.83
C ALA A 7 42.86 12.42 9.03
N ILE A 8 43.37 11.56 9.93
CA ILE A 8 42.73 10.29 10.28
C ILE A 8 41.39 10.54 11.01
N GLY A 9 41.33 11.53 11.90
CA GLY A 9 40.08 11.91 12.57
C GLY A 9 38.98 12.38 11.61
N VAL A 10 39.34 13.16 10.60
CA VAL A 10 38.39 13.64 9.56
C VAL A 10 37.95 12.51 8.63
N PHE A 11 38.84 11.57 8.28
CA PHE A 11 38.51 10.43 7.42
C PHE A 11 37.63 9.39 8.13
N VAL A 12 37.80 9.23 9.46
CA VAL A 12 36.94 8.36 10.31
C VAL A 12 35.57 8.99 10.55
N LEU A 13 35.46 10.33 10.63
CA LEU A 13 34.15 10.99 10.71
C LEU A 13 33.37 10.99 9.38
N PHE A 14 34.05 10.93 8.23
CA PHE A 14 33.38 10.88 6.92
C PHE A 14 32.95 9.47 6.48
N SER A 15 33.44 8.42 7.14
CA SER A 15 33.14 7.02 6.79
C SER A 15 32.01 6.39 7.61
N VAL A 16 31.38 7.15 8.53
CA VAL A 16 30.21 6.71 9.31
C VAL A 16 28.95 7.55 8.99
N ALA A 17 28.91 8.19 7.81
CA ALA A 17 27.63 8.55 7.20
C ALA A 17 26.98 7.28 6.63
N GLN A 18 26.70 6.31 7.50
CA GLN A 18 25.71 5.29 7.21
C GLN A 18 24.42 6.07 6.99
N LEU A 19 23.87 6.04 5.77
CA LEU A 19 22.50 6.48 5.53
C LEU A 19 21.62 5.67 6.49
N VAL A 20 21.22 6.30 7.59
CA VAL A 20 20.15 5.78 8.44
C VAL A 20 18.90 5.88 7.58
N ARG A 21 18.66 4.85 6.77
CA ARG A 21 17.41 4.68 6.04
C ARG A 21 16.40 4.26 7.08
N ALA A 22 15.75 5.25 7.69
CA ALA A 22 14.65 4.96 8.57
C ALA A 22 13.57 4.20 7.76
N THR A 23 13.15 3.06 8.30
CA THR A 23 12.11 2.19 7.72
C THR A 23 10.83 2.44 8.47
N HIS A 24 9.73 2.71 7.77
CA HIS A 24 8.54 3.22 8.44
C HIS A 24 7.24 2.70 7.86
N ASN A 25 7.17 2.35 6.58
CA ASN A 25 5.94 1.90 5.95
C ASN A 25 5.51 0.51 6.41
N GLU A 26 4.33 0.43 7.04
CA GLU A 26 3.70 -0.80 7.49
C GLU A 26 2.48 -1.16 6.64
N ALA A 27 1.68 -0.17 6.25
CA ALA A 27 0.51 -0.34 5.39
C ALA A 27 0.16 0.95 4.62
N GLY A 28 -0.69 0.82 3.60
CA GLY A 28 -1.16 1.97 2.85
C GLY A 28 -2.24 1.64 1.83
N GLU A 29 -3.00 2.68 1.47
CA GLU A 29 -4.23 2.64 0.67
C GLU A 29 -4.32 3.90 -0.21
N ILE A 30 -4.90 3.78 -1.40
CA ILE A 30 -5.25 4.91 -2.26
C ILE A 30 -6.75 4.85 -2.52
N LEU A 31 -7.46 5.91 -2.16
CA LEU A 31 -8.88 6.11 -2.45
C LEU A 31 -9.02 7.26 -3.46
N VAL A 32 -9.99 7.17 -4.36
CA VAL A 32 -10.26 8.20 -5.37
C VAL A 32 -11.75 8.43 -5.46
N CYS A 33 -12.18 9.69 -5.55
CA CYS A 33 -13.59 10.03 -5.63
C CYS A 33 -13.81 11.22 -6.58
N HIS A 34 -14.81 11.11 -7.45
CA HIS A 34 -15.23 12.22 -8.31
C HIS A 34 -15.80 13.36 -7.45
N THR A 35 -15.26 14.57 -7.59
CA THR A 35 -15.66 15.74 -6.78
C THR A 35 -16.14 16.93 -7.61
N GLY A 36 -16.14 16.78 -8.94
CA GLY A 36 -16.61 17.83 -9.85
C GLY A 36 -18.10 17.77 -10.14
N GLY A 37 -18.64 18.82 -10.76
CA GLY A 37 -20.00 18.78 -11.32
C GLY A 37 -20.10 17.87 -12.55
N ASP A 38 -21.29 17.82 -13.15
CA ASP A 38 -21.54 17.04 -14.38
C ASP A 38 -20.48 17.33 -15.45
N SER A 39 -19.99 16.27 -16.11
CA SER A 39 -18.93 16.34 -17.13
C SER A 39 -17.55 16.83 -16.63
N SER A 40 -17.37 17.05 -15.32
CA SER A 40 -16.05 17.35 -14.76
C SER A 40 -15.16 16.12 -14.75
N LEU A 41 -13.86 16.32 -15.01
CA LEU A 41 -12.81 15.32 -14.87
C LEU A 41 -11.97 15.54 -13.62
N THR A 42 -12.54 16.23 -12.62
CA THR A 42 -11.91 16.49 -11.32
C THR A 42 -12.19 15.37 -10.35
N TYR A 43 -11.12 14.79 -9.81
CA TYR A 43 -11.16 13.73 -8.81
C TYR A 43 -10.31 14.15 -7.61
N GLU A 44 -10.79 13.85 -6.42
CA GLU A 44 -10.02 13.91 -5.19
C GLU A 44 -9.39 12.55 -4.94
N ILE A 45 -8.10 12.54 -4.63
CA ILE A 45 -7.42 11.36 -4.13
C ILE A 45 -7.17 11.51 -2.64
N THR A 46 -7.25 10.39 -1.95
CA THR A 46 -6.89 10.28 -0.55
C THR A 46 -5.88 9.14 -0.43
N ILE A 47 -4.63 9.49 -0.11
CA ILE A 47 -3.60 8.52 0.25
C ILE A 47 -3.62 8.38 1.76
N ILE A 48 -3.75 7.15 2.24
CA ILE A 48 -3.66 6.82 3.67
C ILE A 48 -2.42 5.95 3.85
N THR A 49 -1.46 6.40 4.66
CA THR A 49 -0.31 5.56 5.05
C THR A 49 -0.32 5.28 6.53
N TYR A 50 0.16 4.10 6.88
CA TYR A 50 0.31 3.63 8.25
C TYR A 50 1.78 3.32 8.48
N THR A 51 2.36 4.05 9.42
CA THR A 51 3.81 4.08 9.63
C THR A 51 4.16 3.84 11.08
N ASN A 52 5.31 3.22 11.34
CA ASN A 52 5.83 3.04 12.69
C ASN A 52 6.20 4.41 13.31
N PRO A 53 5.52 4.88 14.37
CA PRO A 53 5.75 6.19 14.98
C PRO A 53 7.12 6.31 15.67
N LEU A 54 7.78 5.18 15.95
CA LEU A 54 9.13 5.15 16.53
C LEU A 54 10.23 5.33 15.46
N SER A 55 9.85 5.33 14.18
CA SER A 55 10.80 5.55 13.09
C SER A 55 11.16 7.02 12.99
N GLN A 56 12.43 7.31 12.68
CA GLN A 56 12.88 8.68 12.39
C GLN A 56 12.46 9.15 10.98
N ALA A 57 11.88 8.26 10.17
CA ALA A 57 11.35 8.61 8.86
C ALA A 57 9.95 9.18 9.04
N ASP A 58 9.84 10.50 8.86
CA ASP A 58 8.57 11.19 8.68
C ASP A 58 8.47 11.72 7.24
N ARG A 59 7.27 11.65 6.67
CA ARG A 59 6.97 12.08 5.30
C ARG A 59 5.95 13.21 5.35
N PRO A 60 6.37 14.48 5.44
CA PRO A 60 5.43 15.60 5.41
C PRO A 60 4.80 15.80 4.03
N GLU A 61 5.36 15.15 3.00
CA GLU A 61 4.86 15.19 1.63
C GLU A 61 5.02 13.84 0.94
N PHE A 62 4.16 13.59 -0.04
CA PHE A 62 4.11 12.37 -0.84
C PHE A 62 4.28 12.68 -2.32
N ILE A 63 5.05 11.85 -3.02
CA ILE A 63 5.16 11.93 -4.47
C ILE A 63 4.17 10.95 -5.09
N VAL A 64 3.26 11.47 -5.92
CA VAL A 64 2.24 10.67 -6.60
C VAL A 64 2.43 10.72 -8.11
N ASP A 65 2.17 9.58 -8.77
CA ASP A 65 2.05 9.49 -10.22
C ASP A 65 0.58 9.33 -10.60
N TRP A 66 0.00 10.33 -11.26
CA TRP A 66 -1.39 10.37 -11.69
C TRP A 66 -1.71 9.38 -12.83
N GLY A 67 -0.69 8.84 -13.50
CA GLY A 67 -0.81 7.88 -14.60
C GLY A 67 -1.22 8.50 -15.95
N ASP A 68 -1.35 9.82 -16.04
CA ASP A 68 -1.79 10.55 -17.24
C ASP A 68 -0.64 11.21 -18.02
N GLY A 69 0.61 10.96 -17.61
CA GLY A 69 1.82 11.52 -18.20
C GLY A 69 2.15 12.94 -17.72
N THR A 70 1.40 13.51 -16.77
CA THR A 70 1.84 14.70 -16.04
C THR A 70 3.08 14.39 -15.19
N ALA A 71 3.85 15.43 -14.86
CA ALA A 71 5.00 15.25 -13.98
C ALA A 71 4.53 14.81 -12.58
N LEU A 72 5.36 14.02 -11.90
CA LEU A 72 5.13 13.61 -10.53
C LEU A 72 4.76 14.81 -9.65
N ASP A 73 3.66 14.70 -8.91
CA ASP A 73 3.16 15.76 -8.05
C ASP A 73 3.56 15.51 -6.60
N THR A 74 3.80 16.59 -5.85
CA THR A 74 4.19 16.56 -4.44
C THR A 74 3.04 17.06 -3.58
N ILE A 75 2.37 16.12 -2.89
CA ILE A 75 1.19 16.39 -2.07
C ILE A 75 1.61 16.56 -0.63
N GLN A 76 1.17 17.64 0.02
CA GLN A 76 1.43 17.86 1.44
C GLN A 76 0.53 17.00 2.32
N ARG A 77 1.01 16.63 3.51
CA ARG A 77 0.22 15.90 4.49
C ARG A 77 -0.85 16.81 5.09
N ASP A 78 -2.11 16.43 4.95
CA ASP A 78 -3.26 17.15 5.51
C ASP A 78 -3.41 16.92 7.01
N SER A 79 -3.26 15.67 7.45
CA SER A 79 -3.35 15.32 8.87
C SER A 79 -2.55 14.07 9.21
N ALA A 80 -2.21 13.95 10.49
CA ALA A 80 -1.60 12.75 11.06
C ALA A 80 -2.13 12.52 12.47
N ASP A 81 -2.33 11.26 12.82
CA ASP A 81 -2.73 10.85 14.16
C ASP A 81 -2.06 9.53 14.56
N GLU A 82 -1.64 9.43 15.82
CA GLU A 82 -1.19 8.16 16.39
C GLU A 82 -2.39 7.37 16.91
N ILE A 83 -2.56 6.16 16.39
CA ILE A 83 -3.65 5.24 16.72
C ILE A 83 -3.07 3.91 17.18
N THR A 84 -3.79 3.25 18.08
CA THR A 84 -3.46 1.88 18.46
C THR A 84 -4.36 0.90 17.70
N ILE A 85 -3.79 0.18 16.75
CA ILE A 85 -4.48 -0.86 15.97
C ILE A 85 -3.91 -2.21 16.38
N ALA A 86 -4.77 -3.14 16.78
CA ALA A 86 -4.34 -4.47 17.25
C ALA A 86 -3.25 -4.40 18.36
N GLY A 87 -3.30 -3.38 19.23
CA GLY A 87 -2.30 -3.20 20.30
C GLY A 87 -0.95 -2.62 19.84
N ILE A 88 -0.81 -2.28 18.55
CA ILE A 88 0.40 -1.68 17.96
C ILE A 88 0.16 -0.18 17.81
N ASN A 89 1.10 0.64 18.31
CA ASN A 89 1.06 2.08 18.05
C ASN A 89 1.50 2.35 16.61
N THR A 90 0.66 3.04 15.86
CA THR A 90 0.82 3.32 14.44
C THR A 90 0.48 4.78 14.18
N GLN A 91 1.37 5.49 13.48
CA GLN A 91 1.05 6.81 12.93
C GLN A 91 0.27 6.61 11.63
N ARG A 92 -0.96 7.12 11.58
CA ARG A 92 -1.75 7.21 10.36
C ARG A 92 -1.56 8.60 9.77
N ASN A 93 -1.30 8.67 8.48
CA ASN A 93 -1.12 9.92 7.73
C ASN A 93 -2.14 9.99 6.60
N LEU A 94 -2.68 11.18 6.38
CA LEU A 94 -3.66 11.47 5.34
C LEU A 94 -3.10 12.55 4.40
N TYR A 95 -3.16 12.28 3.10
CA TYR A 95 -2.80 13.22 2.03
C TYR A 95 -3.97 13.28 1.06
N ILE A 96 -4.52 14.48 0.86
CA ILE A 96 -5.71 14.74 0.07
C ILE A 96 -5.34 15.76 -1.00
N GLN A 97 -5.61 15.43 -2.25
CA GLN A 97 -5.33 16.34 -3.36
C GLN A 97 -6.37 16.17 -4.45
N THR A 98 -6.77 17.27 -5.08
CA THR A 98 -7.60 17.25 -6.28
C THR A 98 -6.74 17.28 -7.54
N HIS A 99 -7.10 16.48 -8.53
CA HIS A 99 -6.48 16.49 -9.86
C HIS A 99 -7.52 16.55 -10.98
N VAL A 100 -7.14 17.19 -12.07
CA VAL A 100 -7.98 17.30 -13.28
C VAL A 100 -7.34 16.47 -14.38
N TYR A 101 -7.98 15.36 -14.72
CA TYR A 101 -7.51 14.49 -15.79
C TYR A 101 -7.74 15.13 -17.18
N PRO A 102 -6.84 14.90 -18.15
CA PRO A 102 -6.89 15.55 -19.46
C PRO A 102 -8.05 15.06 -20.35
N GLY A 103 -8.64 13.91 -20.03
CA GLY A 103 -9.72 13.31 -20.79
C GLY A 103 -10.24 12.01 -20.17
N PRO A 104 -11.36 11.47 -20.67
CA PRO A 104 -11.83 10.15 -20.30
C PRO A 104 -10.80 9.07 -20.65
N GLY A 105 -10.65 8.07 -19.79
CA GLY A 105 -9.65 7.02 -19.97
C GLY A 105 -9.48 6.15 -18.74
N VAL A 106 -8.57 5.19 -18.83
CA VAL A 106 -8.13 4.36 -17.69
C VAL A 106 -6.74 4.81 -17.30
N PHE A 107 -6.57 5.16 -16.04
CA PHE A 107 -5.31 5.65 -15.50
C PHE A 107 -4.87 4.78 -14.33
N THR A 108 -3.56 4.54 -14.22
CA THR A 108 -2.97 3.86 -13.07
C THR A 108 -2.37 4.93 -12.17
N LEU A 109 -3.04 5.19 -11.05
CA LEU A 109 -2.55 6.05 -9.99
C LEU A 109 -1.69 5.21 -9.04
N GLN A 110 -0.51 5.69 -8.70
CA GLN A 110 0.36 4.97 -7.79
C GLN A 110 1.23 5.88 -6.96
N TYR A 111 1.79 5.30 -5.91
CA TYR A 111 2.92 5.87 -5.24
C TYR A 111 3.98 4.79 -4.98
N ILE A 112 5.25 5.22 -4.92
CA ILE A 112 6.39 4.38 -4.55
C ILE A 112 7.14 5.09 -3.44
N ASP A 113 7.03 4.58 -2.21
CA ASP A 113 7.77 5.13 -1.08
C ASP A 113 9.00 4.28 -0.74
N PRO A 114 10.20 4.88 -0.75
CA PRO A 114 11.39 4.22 -0.26
C PRO A 114 11.23 3.60 1.13
N ASN A 115 11.71 2.36 1.25
CA ASN A 115 11.88 1.60 2.48
C ASN A 115 10.56 1.15 3.13
N ARG A 116 10.27 -0.14 2.96
CA ARG A 116 9.37 -0.90 3.82
C ARG A 116 10.02 -1.20 5.17
N VAL A 117 9.21 -1.50 6.18
CA VAL A 117 9.72 -1.99 7.47
C VAL A 117 10.62 -3.22 7.32
N ALA A 118 11.65 -3.32 8.15
CA ALA A 118 12.58 -4.45 8.13
C ALA A 118 11.94 -5.77 8.61
N ASN A 119 12.54 -6.89 8.24
CA ASN A 119 12.19 -8.25 8.68
C ASN A 119 10.74 -8.68 8.36
N VAL A 120 10.16 -8.16 7.29
CA VAL A 120 8.96 -8.76 6.68
C VAL A 120 9.35 -10.11 6.09
N VAL A 121 8.82 -11.19 6.67
CA VAL A 121 9.26 -12.57 6.47
C VAL A 121 9.02 -13.05 5.04
N ASN A 122 7.91 -12.64 4.44
CA ASN A 122 7.53 -13.05 3.10
C ASN A 122 8.05 -12.13 1.99
N ILE A 123 9.02 -11.25 2.31
CA ILE A 123 9.69 -10.33 1.39
C ILE A 123 11.21 -10.37 1.62
N PRO A 124 12.00 -10.93 0.67
CA PRO A 124 13.45 -10.95 0.80
C PRO A 124 14.05 -9.55 0.93
N GLY A 125 14.85 -9.31 1.98
CA GLY A 125 15.54 -8.04 2.17
C GLY A 125 14.61 -6.82 2.30
N SER A 126 13.41 -7.01 2.86
CA SER A 126 12.30 -6.02 2.95
C SER A 126 12.71 -4.58 3.25
N VAL A 127 13.66 -4.35 4.15
CA VAL A 127 14.22 -3.02 4.47
C VAL A 127 14.67 -2.22 3.24
N ASN A 128 15.14 -2.89 2.18
CA ASN A 128 15.64 -2.30 0.95
C ASN A 128 14.61 -2.29 -0.19
N VAL A 129 13.41 -2.82 0.04
CA VAL A 129 12.35 -2.89 -0.95
C VAL A 129 11.40 -1.72 -0.73
N PRO A 130 11.20 -0.83 -1.73
CA PRO A 130 10.18 0.21 -1.65
C PRO A 130 8.79 -0.39 -1.44
N MET A 131 7.89 0.40 -0.87
CA MET A 131 6.48 0.06 -0.81
C MET A 131 5.75 0.78 -1.94
N CYS A 132 5.07 0.03 -2.80
CA CYS A 132 4.22 0.58 -3.84
C CYS A 132 2.78 0.15 -3.64
N VAL A 133 1.87 1.11 -3.81
CA VAL A 133 0.42 0.90 -3.87
C VAL A 133 -0.07 1.49 -5.19
N GLN A 134 -0.93 0.74 -5.89
CA GLN A 134 -1.47 1.10 -7.19
C GLN A 134 -2.98 0.97 -7.18
N THR A 135 -3.67 1.94 -7.76
CA THR A 135 -5.09 1.83 -8.11
C THR A 135 -5.25 2.15 -9.60
N GLN A 136 -6.12 1.41 -10.28
CA GLN A 136 -6.62 1.82 -11.58
C GLN A 136 -7.90 2.59 -11.36
N ILE A 137 -8.12 3.63 -12.14
CA ILE A 137 -9.35 4.42 -12.13
C ILE A 137 -9.86 4.63 -13.55
N VAL A 138 -11.19 4.62 -13.71
CA VAL A 138 -11.86 4.92 -14.97
C VAL A 138 -12.39 6.34 -14.90
N ILE A 139 -11.73 7.26 -15.61
CA ILE A 139 -12.16 8.65 -15.71
C ILE A 139 -13.21 8.75 -16.82
N SER A 140 -14.38 9.30 -16.50
CA SER A 140 -15.46 9.50 -17.45
C SER A 140 -16.17 10.83 -17.26
N THR A 141 -16.92 11.27 -18.28
CA THR A 141 -17.83 12.43 -18.19
C THR A 141 -19.21 12.09 -17.63
N ALA A 142 -19.49 10.82 -17.34
CA ALA A 142 -20.78 10.38 -16.80
C ALA A 142 -21.01 10.89 -15.37
N GLY A 143 -19.95 11.30 -14.68
CA GLY A 143 -19.98 11.82 -13.31
C GLY A 143 -20.25 10.74 -12.25
N ASN A 144 -19.91 11.06 -11.00
CA ASN A 144 -20.15 10.28 -9.78
C ASN A 144 -19.58 8.85 -9.83
N ASP A 145 -18.31 8.75 -9.44
CA ASP A 145 -17.62 7.46 -9.29
C ASP A 145 -16.57 7.59 -8.19
N CYS A 146 -16.62 6.71 -7.19
CA CYS A 146 -15.64 6.68 -6.10
C CYS A 146 -15.18 5.25 -5.86
N THR A 147 -13.88 5.06 -5.66
CA THR A 147 -13.32 3.74 -5.33
C THR A 147 -13.92 3.22 -4.03
N PRO A 148 -14.03 1.89 -3.87
CA PRO A 148 -14.44 1.30 -2.60
C PRO A 148 -13.56 1.77 -1.43
N THR A 149 -14.20 2.06 -0.31
CA THR A 149 -13.54 2.47 0.94
C THR A 149 -13.38 1.28 1.87
N PHE A 150 -12.43 1.33 2.81
CA PHE A 150 -12.17 0.24 3.77
C PHE A 150 -12.58 0.62 5.18
N LEU A 151 -13.44 -0.19 5.81
CA LEU A 151 -13.97 0.10 7.15
C LEU A 151 -13.10 -0.45 8.29
N ASN A 152 -12.34 -1.52 8.05
CA ASN A 152 -11.49 -2.15 9.05
C ASN A 152 -10.02 -1.87 8.76
N PRO A 153 -9.16 -1.53 9.75
CA PRO A 153 -7.78 -1.09 9.53
C PRO A 153 -6.84 -2.19 8.99
N PRO A 154 -5.71 -1.83 8.34
CA PRO A 154 -4.86 -2.78 7.60
C PRO A 154 -3.89 -3.54 8.47
N ILE A 155 -3.61 -3.05 9.67
CA ILE A 155 -2.70 -3.69 10.61
C ILE A 155 -3.51 -4.66 11.46
N GLN A 156 -3.05 -5.90 11.55
CA GLN A 156 -3.72 -6.99 12.24
C GLN A 156 -2.69 -7.86 12.97
N ASN A 157 -3.19 -8.76 13.82
CA ASN A 157 -2.36 -9.75 14.48
C ASN A 157 -2.95 -11.14 14.24
N ALA A 158 -2.16 -12.06 13.70
CA ALA A 158 -2.47 -13.49 13.63
C ALA A 158 -1.70 -14.28 14.68
N CYS A 159 -2.39 -15.22 15.35
CA CYS A 159 -1.77 -16.12 16.31
C CYS A 159 -1.16 -17.34 15.60
N LEU A 160 0.06 -17.72 15.99
CA LEU A 160 0.71 -18.94 15.49
C LEU A 160 -0.17 -20.18 15.67
N GLY A 161 -0.35 -20.97 14.61
CA GLY A 161 -1.08 -22.24 14.64
C GLY A 161 -2.58 -22.12 14.88
N GLN A 162 -3.15 -20.90 14.77
CA GLN A 162 -4.60 -20.67 14.85
C GLN A 162 -5.14 -20.11 13.53
N VAL A 163 -6.38 -20.44 13.20
CA VAL A 163 -7.07 -19.81 12.06
C VAL A 163 -7.17 -18.32 12.32
N TRP A 164 -6.65 -17.53 11.40
CA TRP A 164 -6.80 -16.09 11.38
C TRP A 164 -7.71 -15.67 10.22
N THR A 165 -8.61 -14.75 10.48
CA THR A 165 -9.46 -14.15 9.45
C THR A 165 -9.47 -12.64 9.58
N HIS A 166 -9.53 -11.97 8.43
CA HIS A 166 -9.66 -10.52 8.34
C HIS A 166 -10.53 -10.16 7.16
N ASN A 167 -11.56 -9.35 7.39
CA ASN A 167 -12.33 -8.76 6.31
C ASN A 167 -11.98 -7.27 6.25
N PRO A 168 -11.52 -6.74 5.11
CA PRO A 168 -11.16 -5.33 5.01
C PRO A 168 -12.37 -4.39 5.14
N GLY A 169 -13.59 -4.93 5.07
CA GLY A 169 -14.83 -4.17 5.13
C GLY A 169 -14.92 -3.21 3.95
N ALA A 170 -14.59 -3.69 2.75
CA ALA A 170 -14.65 -2.84 1.56
C ALA A 170 -16.11 -2.49 1.26
N TYR A 171 -16.37 -1.19 1.08
CA TYR A 171 -17.70 -0.63 0.92
C TYR A 171 -17.72 0.36 -0.24
N ASP A 172 -18.62 0.09 -1.18
CA ASP A 172 -18.93 0.95 -2.30
C ASP A 172 -20.18 1.79 -1.98
N THR A 173 -20.08 3.11 -2.08
CA THR A 173 -21.17 4.03 -1.74
C THR A 173 -22.29 4.02 -2.77
N ASP A 174 -21.99 3.66 -4.01
CA ASP A 174 -22.92 3.72 -5.14
C ASP A 174 -23.69 2.39 -5.31
N GLY A 175 -23.31 1.36 -4.54
CA GLY A 175 -23.97 0.07 -4.48
C GLY A 175 -23.48 -0.92 -5.54
N ASP A 176 -22.34 -0.65 -6.16
CA ASP A 176 -21.75 -1.53 -7.15
C ASP A 176 -21.19 -2.81 -6.52
N SER A 177 -21.15 -3.88 -7.32
CA SER A 177 -20.69 -5.17 -6.83
C SER A 177 -19.16 -5.19 -6.74
N LEU A 178 -18.64 -5.80 -5.68
CA LEU A 178 -17.19 -5.91 -5.46
C LEU A 178 -16.72 -7.35 -5.65
N SER A 179 -15.51 -7.51 -6.18
CA SER A 179 -14.80 -8.79 -6.18
C SER A 179 -13.37 -8.63 -5.68
N PHE A 180 -12.83 -9.69 -5.08
CA PHE A 180 -11.55 -9.66 -4.40
C PHE A 180 -10.61 -10.74 -4.94
N GLU A 181 -9.32 -10.43 -5.04
CA GLU A 181 -8.31 -11.41 -5.43
C GLU A 181 -6.96 -11.13 -4.74
N PRO A 182 -6.18 -12.17 -4.36
CA PRO A 182 -4.86 -11.98 -3.79
C PRO A 182 -3.91 -11.38 -4.83
N LYS A 183 -2.96 -10.57 -4.36
CA LYS A 183 -1.98 -9.92 -5.22
C LYS A 183 -0.60 -9.99 -4.59
N VAL A 184 0.42 -10.16 -5.43
CA VAL A 184 1.82 -10.01 -5.02
C VAL A 184 2.06 -8.56 -4.64
N CYS A 185 2.68 -8.33 -3.48
CA CYS A 185 3.06 -6.98 -3.06
C CYS A 185 3.98 -6.32 -4.11
N LEU A 186 3.79 -5.04 -4.32
CA LEU A 186 4.57 -4.27 -5.28
C LEU A 186 5.74 -3.54 -4.61
N GLY A 187 6.80 -3.34 -5.39
CA GLY A 187 8.03 -2.67 -5.02
C GLY A 187 8.31 -1.46 -5.90
N GLY A 188 9.59 -1.09 -6.02
CA GLY A 188 10.00 -0.08 -6.99
C GLY A 188 9.90 -0.58 -8.43
N ASP A 189 10.13 0.33 -9.37
CA ASP A 189 10.34 0.03 -10.80
C ASP A 189 11.66 -0.74 -10.98
N LEU A 190 11.57 -1.92 -11.59
CA LEU A 190 12.68 -2.82 -11.90
C LEU A 190 12.93 -2.92 -13.41
N ASN A 191 12.17 -2.21 -14.24
CA ASN A 191 12.28 -2.23 -15.69
C ASN A 191 13.55 -1.52 -16.18
N VAL A 192 14.05 -1.97 -17.33
CA VAL A 192 15.23 -1.39 -17.99
C VAL A 192 14.92 -1.21 -19.48
N PRO A 193 14.68 0.02 -19.97
CA PRO A 193 14.66 1.28 -19.20
C PRO A 193 13.50 1.35 -18.21
N ALA A 194 13.68 2.14 -17.15
CA ALA A 194 12.65 2.44 -16.17
C ALA A 194 11.43 3.09 -16.85
N ASP A 195 10.23 2.61 -16.52
CA ASP A 195 8.95 3.15 -16.99
C ASP A 195 8.19 3.92 -15.90
N GLY A 196 8.75 3.97 -14.68
CA GLY A 196 8.21 4.64 -13.51
C GLY A 196 7.20 3.80 -12.73
N ILE A 197 6.81 2.61 -13.20
CA ILE A 197 5.72 1.81 -12.62
C ILE A 197 6.27 0.79 -11.61
N GLY A 198 5.62 0.68 -10.45
CA GLY A 198 6.01 -0.30 -9.44
C GLY A 198 5.77 -1.75 -9.90
N ASP A 199 6.77 -2.60 -9.71
CA ASP A 199 6.73 -4.00 -10.15
C ASP A 199 6.43 -5.00 -9.02
N PRO A 200 5.92 -6.21 -9.32
CA PRO A 200 5.83 -7.30 -8.36
C PRO A 200 7.18 -7.62 -7.73
N ILE A 201 7.22 -7.73 -6.40
CA ILE A 201 8.47 -7.96 -5.68
C ILE A 201 9.05 -9.34 -6.02
N PRO A 202 10.28 -9.41 -6.55
CA PRO A 202 10.94 -10.69 -6.79
C PRO A 202 11.12 -11.48 -5.50
N GLY A 203 10.65 -12.73 -5.51
CA GLY A 203 10.74 -13.63 -4.36
C GLY A 203 9.74 -13.35 -3.25
N TYR A 204 8.73 -12.50 -3.45
CA TYR A 204 7.56 -12.44 -2.57
C TYR A 204 6.90 -13.82 -2.48
N LEU A 205 6.48 -14.18 -1.27
CA LEU A 205 5.72 -15.39 -1.00
C LEU A 205 4.36 -15.00 -0.42
N PHE A 206 3.30 -15.68 -0.85
CA PHE A 206 2.04 -15.64 -0.11
C PHE A 206 2.23 -16.28 1.28
N PRO A 207 1.38 -15.95 2.29
CA PRO A 207 1.56 -16.44 3.65
C PRO A 207 1.70 -17.97 3.77
N ASP A 208 0.93 -18.71 2.98
CA ASP A 208 0.96 -20.18 2.91
C ASP A 208 2.21 -20.76 2.22
N GLN A 209 2.95 -19.95 1.47
CA GLN A 209 4.17 -20.33 0.80
C GLN A 209 5.41 -20.16 1.70
N VAL A 210 5.27 -19.45 2.82
CA VAL A 210 6.28 -19.41 3.88
C VAL A 210 6.08 -20.61 4.79
N GLN A 211 7.02 -21.56 4.80
CA GLN A 211 6.86 -22.89 5.44
C GLN A 211 5.64 -23.63 4.87
N PRO A 212 5.66 -24.02 3.58
CA PRO A 212 4.50 -24.62 2.93
C PRO A 212 4.17 -25.99 3.51
N GLY A 213 2.87 -26.30 3.62
CA GLY A 213 2.40 -27.59 4.11
C GLY A 213 0.87 -27.67 4.16
N ALA A 214 0.34 -28.86 4.41
CA ALA A 214 -1.10 -29.09 4.48
C ALA A 214 -1.81 -28.29 5.60
N ASN A 215 -1.06 -27.87 6.63
CA ASN A 215 -1.56 -27.08 7.77
C ASN A 215 -1.26 -25.58 7.62
N ASN A 216 -1.04 -25.10 6.39
CA ASN A 216 -0.76 -23.71 6.08
C ASN A 216 -1.44 -23.34 4.77
N GLN A 217 -2.62 -22.75 4.85
CA GLN A 217 -3.49 -22.42 3.72
C GLN A 217 -3.88 -20.96 3.80
N TYR A 218 -3.73 -20.24 2.69
CA TYR A 218 -4.06 -18.82 2.58
C TYR A 218 -5.04 -18.63 1.43
N SER A 219 -6.10 -17.86 1.69
CA SER A 219 -7.12 -17.56 0.68
C SER A 219 -7.80 -16.22 0.94
N ILE A 220 -8.42 -15.67 -0.09
CA ILE A 220 -9.38 -14.57 0.01
C ILE A 220 -10.69 -15.03 -0.63
N ASP A 221 -11.80 -14.79 0.05
CA ASP A 221 -13.13 -15.00 -0.52
C ASP A 221 -13.35 -13.94 -1.63
N PRO A 222 -13.60 -14.36 -2.89
CA PRO A 222 -13.71 -13.44 -4.00
C PRO A 222 -14.97 -12.57 -3.98
N VAL A 223 -15.96 -12.89 -3.13
CA VAL A 223 -17.23 -12.16 -3.00
C VAL A 223 -17.23 -11.31 -1.74
N THR A 224 -16.78 -11.86 -0.61
CA THR A 224 -16.84 -11.14 0.68
C THR A 224 -15.57 -10.35 1.00
N GLY A 225 -14.45 -10.68 0.36
CA GLY A 225 -13.14 -10.11 0.68
C GLY A 225 -12.53 -10.64 1.97
N THR A 226 -13.14 -11.65 2.59
CA THR A 226 -12.62 -12.26 3.82
C THR A 226 -11.33 -13.01 3.51
N ILE A 227 -10.22 -12.53 4.05
CA ILE A 227 -8.93 -13.17 4.02
C ILE A 227 -8.91 -14.23 5.13
N THR A 228 -8.43 -15.43 4.81
CA THR A 228 -8.27 -16.53 5.76
C THR A 228 -6.86 -17.09 5.67
N TRP A 229 -6.20 -17.25 6.81
CA TRP A 229 -4.92 -17.93 6.96
C TRP A 229 -5.04 -19.06 8.00
N ASP A 230 -5.02 -20.32 7.54
CA ASP A 230 -5.23 -21.53 8.33
C ASP A 230 -4.06 -22.54 8.14
N ALA A 231 -3.07 -22.58 9.01
CA ALA A 231 -2.81 -21.66 10.11
C ALA A 231 -1.35 -21.18 10.01
N PRO A 232 -1.02 -19.95 10.45
CA PRO A 232 0.34 -19.43 10.40
C PRO A 232 1.35 -20.40 11.01
N GLN A 233 2.46 -20.66 10.29
CA GLN A 233 3.48 -21.64 10.69
C GLN A 233 4.79 -21.01 11.18
N LEU A 234 4.97 -19.71 10.97
CA LEU A 234 6.19 -19.00 11.34
C LEU A 234 5.82 -17.63 11.90
N ILE A 235 6.38 -17.31 13.07
CA ILE A 235 6.23 -16.00 13.71
C ILE A 235 7.03 -14.96 12.91
N GLY A 236 6.42 -13.81 12.66
CA GLY A 236 7.12 -12.63 12.15
C GLY A 236 6.16 -11.62 11.55
N THR A 237 6.72 -10.60 10.90
CA THR A 237 5.90 -9.62 10.17
C THR A 237 5.59 -10.13 8.77
N TYR A 238 4.33 -10.08 8.36
CA TYR A 238 3.92 -10.44 7.00
C TYR A 238 3.32 -9.24 6.30
N ASN A 239 3.47 -9.22 4.97
CA ASN A 239 2.68 -8.33 4.14
C ASN A 239 1.77 -9.06 3.17
N ILE A 240 0.52 -8.64 3.15
CA ILE A 240 -0.52 -9.16 2.29
C ILE A 240 -1.03 -8.03 1.40
N ALA A 241 -1.10 -8.29 0.10
CA ALA A 241 -1.76 -7.42 -0.86
C ALA A 241 -2.92 -8.14 -1.56
N PHE A 242 -3.93 -7.36 -1.93
CA PHE A 242 -5.09 -7.82 -2.69
C PHE A 242 -5.61 -6.69 -3.57
N ILE A 243 -6.42 -7.07 -4.55
CA ILE A 243 -7.14 -6.14 -5.42
C ILE A 243 -8.62 -6.22 -5.04
N VAL A 244 -9.25 -5.06 -4.87
CA VAL A 244 -10.71 -4.91 -4.94
C VAL A 244 -11.07 -4.45 -6.34
N ARG A 245 -12.04 -5.08 -7.00
CA ARG A 245 -12.57 -4.64 -8.29
C ARG A 245 -14.04 -4.30 -8.12
N GLU A 246 -14.41 -3.13 -8.63
CA GLU A 246 -15.79 -2.69 -8.72
C GLU A 246 -16.42 -3.11 -10.06
N TRP A 247 -17.71 -3.37 -10.03
CA TRP A 247 -18.49 -3.85 -11.16
C TRP A 247 -19.81 -3.10 -11.23
N ARG A 248 -19.92 -2.26 -12.26
CA ARG A 248 -21.13 -1.48 -12.52
C ARG A 248 -22.03 -2.21 -13.52
N SER A 249 -23.32 -2.28 -13.20
CA SER A 249 -24.33 -2.77 -14.14
C SER A 249 -24.88 -1.61 -14.96
N VAL A 250 -24.66 -1.65 -16.28
CA VAL A 250 -25.24 -0.67 -17.22
C VAL A 250 -26.23 -1.40 -18.11
N ASN A 251 -27.52 -1.04 -18.03
CA ASN A 251 -28.60 -1.63 -18.84
C ASN A 251 -28.63 -3.17 -18.80
N GLY A 252 -28.47 -3.76 -17.61
CA GLY A 252 -28.49 -5.21 -17.42
C GLY A 252 -27.22 -5.95 -17.87
N HIS A 253 -26.18 -5.23 -18.28
CA HIS A 253 -24.87 -5.78 -18.62
C HIS A 253 -23.86 -5.35 -17.55
N VAL A 254 -23.19 -6.32 -16.93
CA VAL A 254 -22.15 -6.05 -15.93
C VAL A 254 -20.85 -5.75 -16.67
N GLY A 255 -20.36 -4.51 -16.55
CA GLY A 255 -19.07 -4.07 -17.07
C GLY A 255 -18.05 -3.94 -15.94
N GLN A 256 -16.79 -4.24 -16.24
CA GLN A 256 -15.70 -4.08 -15.28
C GLN A 256 -15.35 -2.58 -15.18
N HIS A 257 -15.70 -1.92 -14.07
CA HIS A 257 -15.24 -0.57 -13.76
C HIS A 257 -14.06 -0.71 -12.80
N ARG A 258 -12.84 -0.60 -13.33
CA ARG A 258 -11.64 -0.87 -12.54
C ARG A 258 -11.36 0.34 -11.64
N LEU A 259 -11.86 0.26 -10.41
CA LEU A 259 -11.45 1.07 -9.28
C LEU A 259 -10.77 0.14 -8.27
N GLY A 260 -9.43 0.16 -8.30
CA GLY A 260 -8.58 -0.85 -7.68
C GLY A 260 -8.01 -0.43 -6.34
N GLY A 261 -8.76 -0.55 -5.24
CA GLY A 261 -8.18 -0.35 -3.91
C GLY A 261 -7.09 -1.37 -3.63
N ALA A 262 -5.81 -0.97 -3.72
CA ALA A 262 -4.69 -1.78 -3.28
C ALA A 262 -4.39 -1.47 -1.82
N ARG A 263 -4.27 -2.54 -1.03
CA ARG A 263 -3.99 -2.48 0.39
C ARG A 263 -2.80 -3.37 0.67
N HIS A 264 -1.84 -2.85 1.42
CA HIS A 264 -0.74 -3.62 1.97
C HIS A 264 -1.00 -3.74 3.47
N ALA A 265 -1.30 -4.94 3.97
CA ALA A 265 -1.55 -5.18 5.39
C ALA A 265 -0.25 -5.61 6.08
N GLY A 266 0.07 -5.04 7.24
CA GLY A 266 1.15 -5.50 8.11
C GLY A 266 0.58 -6.38 9.21
N ASP A 267 0.96 -7.65 9.26
CA ASP A 267 0.56 -8.57 10.33
C ASP A 267 1.72 -8.74 11.31
N ARG A 268 1.51 -8.51 12.60
CA ARG A 268 2.50 -8.73 13.68
C ARG A 268 1.83 -9.35 14.90
N ASP A 269 2.26 -10.52 15.34
CA ASP A 269 1.79 -11.11 16.61
C ASP A 269 2.29 -10.29 17.83
N PRO A 270 1.45 -9.97 18.83
CA PRO A 270 1.80 -9.24 20.04
C PRO A 270 2.48 -10.09 21.13
N LEU A 271 2.98 -11.30 20.86
CA LEU A 271 3.69 -12.09 21.85
C LEU A 271 5.22 -11.88 21.84
N GLN A 272 5.66 -10.70 22.29
CA GLN A 272 6.73 -10.50 23.30
C GLN A 272 6.52 -9.21 24.09
#